data_AF-A0A1Y2K0C9-F1
#
_entry.id   AF-A0A1Y2K0C9-F1
#
_cell.length_a   1.000
_cell.length_b   1.000
_cell.length_c   1.000
_cell.angle_alpha   90.00
_cell.angle_beta   90.00
_cell.angle_gamma   90.00
#
_symmetry.space_group_name_H-M   'P 1'
#
loop_
_entity.id
_entity.type
_entity.pdbx_description
1 polymer ?
#
loop_
_entity_poly.entity_id
_entity_poly.type
_entity_poly.pdbx_seq_one_letter_code
_entity_poly.pdbx_strand_id
1 'polypeptide(L)'
;MMDWKQTLAAVAPALATALGGPLAGTAASMALSFLGLEPGEDPQAQLSAAVKSATPEQLFQLKQAEQAFTLEMERLGVDLQRIHAADRDSARKREMALKDHAPKMLALLIVLGFFSIQWWIATHALPEGARDLLLRTLGALDAALSMVLAYYFGSSAGQDRHLEGVASASASTREARSAGQ
;
A
#
# COMPACT_ATOMS: atom_id res chain seq x y z
N MET A 1 12.04 19.16 -1.01
CA MET A 1 11.37 18.78 -2.28
C MET A 1 10.01 18.23 -1.89
N MET A 2 8.91 18.89 -2.26
CA MET A 2 7.55 18.40 -1.94
C MET A 2 7.38 17.00 -2.53
N ASP A 3 7.03 16.03 -1.69
CA ASP A 3 6.68 14.69 -2.17
C ASP A 3 5.25 14.74 -2.72
N TRP A 4 5.15 14.96 -4.02
CA TRP A 4 3.87 15.06 -4.73
C TRP A 4 2.99 13.81 -4.53
N LYS A 5 3.61 12.64 -4.31
CA LYS A 5 2.88 11.41 -4.02
C LYS A 5 2.22 11.47 -2.65
N GLN A 6 2.87 12.12 -1.68
CA GLN A 6 2.32 12.31 -0.35
C GLN A 6 1.18 13.34 -0.36
N THR A 7 1.32 14.44 -1.11
CA THR A 7 0.23 15.39 -1.35
C THR A 7 -0.97 14.73 -2.02
N LEU A 8 -0.70 13.94 -3.06
CA LEU A 8 -1.74 13.22 -3.79
C LEU A 8 -2.41 12.16 -2.90
N ALA A 9 -1.65 11.40 -2.10
CA ALA A 9 -2.21 10.44 -1.15
C ALA A 9 -3.10 11.10 -0.08
N ALA A 10 -2.82 12.35 0.30
CA ALA A 10 -3.62 13.08 1.26
C ALA A 10 -4.94 13.62 0.66
N VAL A 11 -4.92 14.03 -0.61
CA VAL A 11 -6.07 14.69 -1.26
C VAL A 11 -6.93 13.72 -2.07
N ALA A 12 -6.29 12.71 -2.66
CA ALA A 12 -6.85 11.74 -3.60
C ALA A 12 -6.23 10.33 -3.43
N PRO A 13 -6.55 9.63 -2.32
CA PRO A 13 -5.93 8.35 -1.96
C PRO A 13 -6.18 7.18 -2.92
N ALA A 14 -7.36 7.06 -3.52
CA ALA A 14 -7.70 6.02 -4.50
C ALA A 14 -6.93 6.24 -5.81
N LEU A 15 -6.85 7.47 -6.30
CA LEU A 15 -5.98 7.83 -7.44
C LEU A 15 -4.51 7.56 -7.13
N ALA A 16 -4.03 7.91 -5.93
CA ALA A 16 -2.67 7.61 -5.49
C ALA A 16 -2.37 6.10 -5.46
N THR A 17 -3.34 5.30 -5.02
CA THR A 17 -3.25 3.83 -5.02
C THR A 17 -3.17 3.31 -6.45
N ALA A 18 -4.08 3.73 -7.32
CA ALA A 18 -4.15 3.30 -8.71
C ALA A 18 -2.88 3.67 -9.51
N LEU A 19 -2.25 4.82 -9.21
CA LEU A 19 -0.96 5.23 -9.78
C LEU A 19 0.22 4.31 -9.40
N GLY A 20 0.10 3.55 -8.32
CA GLY A 20 1.07 2.53 -7.95
C GLY A 20 0.78 1.14 -8.52
N GLY A 21 -0.23 1.01 -9.39
CA GLY A 21 -0.77 -0.28 -9.83
C GLY A 21 -1.07 -0.35 -11.32
N PRO A 22 -1.77 -1.41 -11.77
CA PRO A 22 -2.02 -1.66 -13.20
C PRO A 22 -2.91 -0.60 -13.86
N LEU A 23 -3.58 0.24 -13.06
CA LEU A 23 -4.44 1.33 -13.53
C LEU A 23 -3.72 2.70 -13.52
N ALA A 24 -2.39 2.71 -13.40
CA ALA A 24 -1.64 3.96 -13.26
C ALA A 24 -1.85 4.92 -14.42
N GLY A 25 -1.81 4.43 -15.66
CA GLY A 25 -2.05 5.26 -16.85
C GLY A 25 -3.45 5.89 -16.85
N THR A 26 -4.48 5.09 -16.58
CA THR A 26 -5.87 5.57 -16.55
C THR A 26 -6.14 6.56 -15.41
N ALA A 27 -5.57 6.30 -14.23
CA ALA A 27 -5.70 7.19 -13.07
C ALA A 27 -4.99 8.53 -13.32
N ALA A 28 -3.79 8.50 -13.91
CA ALA A 28 -3.05 9.70 -14.27
C ALA A 28 -3.82 10.54 -15.31
N SER A 29 -4.33 9.92 -16.37
CA SER A 29 -5.09 10.60 -17.42
C SER A 29 -6.37 11.23 -16.88
N MET A 30 -7.13 10.52 -16.03
CA MET A 30 -8.34 11.07 -15.43
C MET A 30 -8.03 12.28 -14.53
N ALA A 31 -7.00 12.17 -13.69
CA ALA A 31 -6.57 13.28 -12.85
C ALA A 31 -6.15 14.51 -13.66
N LEU A 32 -5.41 14.32 -14.76
CA LEU A 32 -5.02 15.39 -15.67
C LEU A 32 -6.23 16.05 -16.34
N SER A 33 -7.23 15.28 -16.78
CA SER A 33 -8.45 15.84 -17.39
C SER A 33 -9.21 16.76 -16.44
N PHE A 34 -9.30 16.41 -15.15
CA PHE A 34 -9.90 17.28 -14.13
C PHE A 34 -9.08 18.54 -13.85
N LEU A 35 -7.76 18.48 -14.06
CA LEU A 35 -6.89 19.65 -14.00
C LEU A 35 -6.91 20.48 -15.29
N GLY A 36 -7.70 20.08 -16.31
CA GLY A 36 -7.78 20.75 -17.60
C GLY A 36 -6.55 20.53 -18.48
N LEU A 37 -5.78 19.47 -18.21
CA LEU A 37 -4.56 19.12 -18.93
C LEU A 37 -4.82 17.89 -19.81
N GLU A 38 -4.38 17.94 -21.06
CA GLU A 38 -4.41 16.77 -21.92
C GLU A 38 -3.26 15.81 -21.57
N PRO A 39 -3.52 14.50 -21.41
CA PRO A 39 -2.48 13.53 -21.13
C PRO A 39 -1.57 13.35 -22.34
N GLY A 40 -0.27 13.65 -22.17
CA GLY A 40 0.75 13.38 -23.19
C GLY A 40 1.38 11.99 -23.06
N GLU A 41 2.59 11.81 -23.60
CA GLU A 41 3.30 10.52 -23.62
C GLU A 41 3.59 9.95 -22.22
N ASP A 42 3.81 10.81 -21.22
CA ASP A 42 3.98 10.41 -19.81
C ASP A 42 2.99 11.15 -18.89
N PRO A 43 1.75 10.64 -18.76
CA PRO A 43 0.72 11.24 -17.92
C PRO A 43 1.12 11.33 -16.44
N GLN A 44 1.94 10.39 -15.95
CA GLN A 44 2.33 10.36 -14.54
C GLN A 44 3.38 11.44 -14.23
N ALA A 45 4.36 11.63 -15.12
CA ALA A 45 5.31 12.73 -14.98
C ALA A 45 4.61 14.09 -15.06
N GLN A 46 3.65 14.26 -15.98
CA GLN A 46 2.84 15.47 -16.09
C GLN A 46 2.02 15.74 -14.83
N LEU A 47 1.35 14.72 -14.30
CA LEU A 47 0.60 14.84 -13.05
C LEU A 47 1.53 15.20 -11.89
N SER A 48 2.73 14.62 -11.84
CA SER A 48 3.71 14.94 -10.80
C SER A 48 4.14 16.41 -10.84
N ALA A 49 4.28 16.98 -12.05
CA ALA A 49 4.61 18.39 -12.22
C ALA A 49 3.44 19.27 -11.78
N ALA A 50 2.22 18.93 -12.20
CA ALA A 50 1.01 19.66 -11.84
C ALA A 50 0.75 19.67 -10.33
N VAL A 51 0.96 18.54 -9.63
CA VAL A 51 0.73 18.43 -8.18
C VAL A 51 1.80 19.19 -7.38
N LYS A 52 3.05 19.26 -7.85
CA LYS A 52 4.14 20.00 -7.16
C LYS A 52 3.89 21.50 -7.08
N SER A 53 3.18 22.07 -8.04
CA SER A 53 2.82 23.49 -8.11
C SER A 53 1.31 23.72 -8.02
N ALA A 54 0.56 22.77 -7.45
CA ALA A 54 -0.89 22.84 -7.43
C ALA A 54 -1.39 24.00 -6.57
N THR A 55 -2.31 24.80 -7.11
CA THR A 55 -3.08 25.78 -6.34
C THR A 55 -4.15 25.08 -5.49
N PRO A 56 -4.70 25.74 -4.44
CA PRO A 56 -5.80 25.18 -3.65
C PRO A 56 -7.01 24.75 -4.50
N GLU A 57 -7.31 25.50 -5.55
CA GLU A 57 -8.38 25.18 -6.51
C GLU A 57 -8.06 23.90 -7.29
N GLN A 58 -6.79 23.72 -7.71
CA GLN A 58 -6.34 22.51 -8.40
C GLN A 58 -6.37 21.29 -7.47
N LEU A 59 -6.04 21.46 -6.18
CA LEU A 59 -6.21 20.40 -5.18
C LEU A 59 -7.68 20.04 -4.98
N PHE A 60 -8.58 21.02 -5.03
CA PHE A 60 -10.03 20.76 -5.00
C PHE A 60 -10.50 20.00 -6.25
N GLN A 61 -10.02 20.37 -7.44
CA GLN A 61 -10.31 19.62 -8.67
C GLN A 61 -9.80 18.17 -8.59
N LEU A 62 -8.62 17.96 -8.02
CA LEU A 62 -8.06 16.63 -7.80
C LEU A 62 -8.90 15.80 -6.81
N LYS A 63 -9.50 16.45 -5.80
CA LYS A 63 -10.45 15.81 -4.89
C LYS A 63 -11.79 15.47 -5.56
N GLN A 64 -12.22 16.24 -6.56
CA GLN A 64 -13.37 15.88 -7.39
C GLN A 64 -13.05 14.71 -8.32
N ALA A 65 -11.85 14.70 -8.91
CA ALA A 65 -11.35 13.59 -9.71
C ALA A 65 -11.32 12.29 -8.90
N GLU A 66 -10.86 12.35 -7.65
CA GLU A 66 -10.89 11.22 -6.70
C GLU A 66 -12.29 10.64 -6.51
N GLN A 67 -13.29 11.50 -6.29
CA GLN A 67 -14.68 11.06 -6.08
C GLN A 67 -15.25 10.41 -7.34
N ALA A 68 -15.03 11.02 -8.50
CA ALA A 68 -15.45 10.46 -9.78
C ALA A 68 -14.77 9.12 -10.07
N PHE A 69 -13.46 9.03 -9.82
CA PHE A 69 -12.70 7.82 -9.97
C PHE A 69 -13.20 6.71 -9.05
N THR A 70 -13.42 7.01 -7.77
CA THR A 70 -13.94 6.04 -6.80
C THR A 70 -15.31 5.52 -7.20
N LEU A 71 -16.23 6.42 -7.59
CA LEU A 71 -17.56 6.04 -8.04
C LEU A 71 -17.51 5.16 -9.30
N GLU A 72 -16.62 5.46 -10.24
CA GLU A 72 -16.45 4.67 -11.45
C GLU A 72 -15.85 3.29 -11.14
N MET A 73 -14.90 3.21 -10.21
CA MET A 73 -14.35 1.93 -9.77
C MET A 73 -15.39 1.07 -9.05
N GLU A 74 -16.24 1.67 -8.20
CA GLU A 74 -17.36 0.99 -7.57
C GLU A 74 -18.38 0.47 -8.61
N ARG A 75 -18.73 1.30 -9.60
CA ARG A 75 -19.62 0.90 -10.71
C ARG A 75 -19.09 -0.25 -11.53
N LEU A 76 -17.79 -0.26 -11.80
CA LEU A 76 -17.12 -1.32 -12.54
C LEU A 76 -16.85 -2.57 -11.67
N GLY A 77 -17.19 -2.54 -10.37
CA GLY A 77 -16.89 -3.63 -9.43
C GLY A 77 -15.38 -3.83 -9.21
N VAL A 78 -14.59 -2.79 -9.45
CA VAL A 78 -13.13 -2.78 -9.34
C VAL A 78 -12.75 -2.42 -7.91
N ASP A 79 -12.46 -3.45 -7.11
CA ASP A 79 -11.83 -3.26 -5.81
C ASP A 79 -10.32 -3.06 -6.01
N LEU A 80 -9.89 -1.80 -5.98
CA LEU A 80 -8.48 -1.39 -6.11
C LEU A 80 -7.59 -2.05 -5.05
N GLN A 81 -8.10 -2.21 -3.81
CA GLN A 81 -7.34 -2.87 -2.75
C GLN A 81 -7.16 -4.35 -3.06
N ARG A 82 -8.20 -5.01 -3.57
CA ARG A 82 -8.13 -6.41 -4.03
C ARG A 82 -7.20 -6.58 -5.22
N ILE A 83 -7.15 -5.66 -6.18
CA ILE A 83 -6.23 -5.75 -7.33
C ILE A 83 -4.77 -5.64 -6.86
N HIS A 84 -4.45 -4.67 -6.00
CA HIS A 84 -3.09 -4.54 -5.47
C HIS A 84 -2.70 -5.71 -4.55
N ALA A 85 -3.65 -6.24 -3.79
CA ALA A 85 -3.45 -7.43 -2.98
C ALA A 85 -3.27 -8.69 -3.86
N ALA A 86 -4.05 -8.84 -4.93
CA ALA A 86 -3.97 -9.94 -5.88
C ALA A 86 -2.68 -9.91 -6.71
N ASP A 87 -2.18 -8.72 -7.07
CA ASP A 87 -0.91 -8.60 -7.79
C ASP A 87 0.27 -9.03 -6.89
N ARG A 88 0.26 -8.61 -5.61
CA ARG A 88 1.17 -9.11 -4.57
C ARG A 88 1.02 -10.61 -4.32
N ASP A 89 -0.20 -11.12 -4.31
CA ASP A 89 -0.50 -12.54 -4.17
C ASP A 89 -0.07 -13.36 -5.40
N SER A 90 -0.12 -12.77 -6.60
CA SER A 90 0.36 -13.39 -7.84
C SER A 90 1.89 -13.50 -7.86
N ALA A 91 2.60 -12.50 -7.32
CA ALA A 91 4.04 -12.57 -7.11
C ALA A 91 4.40 -13.69 -6.14
N ARG A 92 3.68 -13.79 -5.01
CA ARG A 92 3.83 -14.89 -4.03
C ARG A 92 3.47 -16.25 -4.61
N LYS A 93 2.43 -16.36 -5.45
CA LYS A 93 2.04 -17.60 -6.13
C LYS A 93 3.06 -18.02 -7.20
N ARG A 94 3.70 -17.07 -7.89
CA ARG A 94 4.85 -17.37 -8.76
C ARG A 94 6.04 -17.93 -7.97
N GLU A 95 6.34 -17.36 -6.79
CA GLU A 95 7.38 -17.91 -5.89
C GLU A 95 7.05 -19.33 -5.42
N MET A 96 5.79 -19.60 -5.06
CA MET A 96 5.33 -20.96 -4.70
C MET A 96 5.39 -21.93 -5.89
N ALA A 97 5.08 -21.47 -7.10
CA ALA A 97 5.14 -22.29 -8.33
C ALA A 97 6.58 -22.62 -8.75
N LEU A 98 7.54 -21.72 -8.47
CA LEU A 98 8.96 -21.86 -8.83
C LEU A 98 9.81 -22.56 -7.76
N LYS A 99 9.27 -22.87 -6.58
CA LYS A 99 10.00 -23.44 -5.43
C LYS A 99 11.25 -22.63 -5.05
N ASP A 100 11.21 -21.32 -5.22
CA ASP A 100 12.38 -20.48 -4.93
C ASP A 100 12.57 -20.37 -3.40
N HIS A 101 13.67 -20.93 -2.90
CA HIS A 101 14.02 -20.86 -1.48
C HIS A 101 14.66 -19.53 -1.09
N ALA A 102 14.95 -18.64 -2.04
CA ALA A 102 15.62 -17.36 -1.79
C ALA A 102 14.88 -16.46 -0.78
N PRO A 103 13.54 -16.24 -0.85
CA PRO A 103 12.83 -15.40 0.11
C PRO A 103 12.85 -15.97 1.53
N LYS A 104 12.81 -17.31 1.67
CA LYS A 104 12.90 -18.01 2.95
C LYS A 104 14.28 -17.88 3.57
N MET A 105 15.32 -18.04 2.76
CA MET A 105 16.72 -17.96 3.21
C MET A 105 17.09 -16.52 3.56
N LEU A 106 16.62 -15.53 2.79
CA LEU A 106 16.81 -14.12 3.09
C LEU A 106 16.08 -13.70 4.37
N ALA A 107 14.85 -14.15 4.57
CA ALA A 107 14.11 -13.90 5.81
C ALA A 107 14.82 -14.50 7.04
N LEU A 108 15.31 -15.74 6.93
CA LEU A 108 16.08 -16.37 7.99
C LEU A 108 17.37 -15.59 8.30
N LEU A 109 18.10 -15.15 7.28
CA LEU A 109 19.31 -14.32 7.44
C LEU A 109 19.01 -13.00 8.16
N ILE A 110 17.93 -12.32 7.80
CA ILE A 110 17.54 -11.05 8.43
C ILE A 110 17.16 -11.27 9.90
N VAL A 111 16.37 -12.31 10.20
CA VAL A 111 15.97 -12.64 11.58
C VAL A 111 17.18 -13.02 12.43
N LEU A 112 18.06 -13.89 11.92
CA LEU A 112 19.28 -14.27 12.63
C LEU A 112 20.23 -13.08 12.81
N GLY A 113 20.39 -12.24 11.78
CA GLY A 113 21.19 -11.02 11.85
C GLY A 113 20.67 -10.06 12.91
N PHE A 114 19.35 -9.87 12.99
CA PHE A 114 18.69 -9.04 14.00
C PHE A 114 19.02 -9.53 15.42
N PHE A 115 18.74 -10.80 15.73
CA PHE A 115 19.01 -11.33 17.06
C PHE A 115 20.49 -11.37 17.42
N SER A 116 21.37 -11.64 16.43
CA SER A 116 22.81 -11.66 16.65
C SER A 116 23.37 -10.28 16.99
N ILE A 117 22.93 -9.23 16.29
CA ILE A 117 23.34 -7.85 16.55
C ILE A 117 22.80 -7.37 17.90
N GLN A 118 21.54 -7.69 18.23
CA GLN A 118 20.96 -7.33 19.52
C GLN A 118 21.67 -8.02 20.69
N TRP A 119 22.01 -9.30 20.53
CA TRP A 119 22.81 -10.03 21.50
C TRP A 119 24.21 -9.42 21.68
N TRP A 120 24.86 -9.03 20.58
CA TRP A 120 26.18 -8.42 20.60
C TRP A 120 26.18 -7.08 21.35
N ILE A 121 25.21 -6.20 21.05
CA ILE A 121 25.04 -4.91 21.73
C ILE A 121 24.70 -5.11 23.21
N ALA A 122 23.89 -6.10 23.56
CA ALA A 122 23.53 -6.38 24.95
C ALA A 122 24.71 -6.87 25.81
N THR A 123 25.74 -7.44 25.18
CA THR A 123 26.89 -8.07 25.87
C THR A 123 28.17 -7.25 25.80
N HIS A 124 28.26 -6.24 24.92
CA HIS A 124 29.47 -5.44 24.70
C HIS A 124 29.20 -3.95 24.97
N ALA A 125 30.16 -3.28 25.63
CA ALA A 125 30.09 -1.83 25.83
C ALA A 125 30.27 -1.11 24.49
N LEU A 126 29.37 -0.17 24.21
CA LEU A 126 29.38 0.59 22.96
C LEU A 126 30.46 1.67 23.01
N PRO A 127 31.31 1.82 21.97
CA PRO A 127 32.30 2.89 21.92
C PRO A 127 31.64 4.26 21.82
N GLU A 128 32.15 5.23 22.59
CA GLU A 128 31.67 6.60 22.56
C GLU A 128 31.87 7.20 21.15
N GLY A 129 30.77 7.64 20.53
CA GLY A 129 30.74 8.15 19.15
C GLY A 129 30.07 7.24 18.13
N ALA A 130 29.87 5.94 18.42
CA ALA A 130 29.15 5.03 17.51
C ALA A 130 27.62 5.06 17.69
N ARG A 131 27.12 5.74 18.72
CA ARG A 131 25.71 5.72 19.12
C ARG A 131 24.74 6.14 18.00
N ASP A 132 25.04 7.23 17.30
CA ASP A 132 24.15 7.74 16.25
C ASP A 132 24.15 6.83 15.01
N LEU A 133 25.31 6.25 14.68
CA LEU A 133 25.42 5.26 13.61
C LEU A 133 24.64 3.99 13.96
N LEU A 134 24.74 3.52 15.21
CA LEU A 134 24.01 2.35 15.71
C LEU A 134 22.50 2.55 15.72
N LEU A 135 22.02 3.72 16.18
CA LEU A 135 20.58 4.01 16.17
C LEU A 135 20.02 4.07 14.75
N ARG A 136 20.78 4.63 13.80
CA ARG A 136 20.40 4.64 12.38
C ARG A 136 20.36 3.23 11.79
N THR A 137 21.37 2.40 12.04
CA THR A 137 21.43 1.04 11.48
C THR A 137 20.42 0.10 12.13
N LEU A 138 20.19 0.22 13.44
CA LEU A 138 19.12 -0.50 14.14
C LEU A 138 17.74 -0.12 13.60
N GLY A 139 17.47 1.17 13.39
CA GLY A 139 16.19 1.60 12.81
C GLY A 139 15.95 1.04 11.40
N ALA A 140 17.00 0.94 10.57
CA ALA A 140 16.89 0.30 9.26
C ALA A 140 16.65 -1.22 9.37
N LEU A 141 17.27 -1.87 10.36
CA LEU A 141 17.11 -3.30 10.61
C LEU A 141 15.72 -3.64 11.15
N ASP A 142 15.17 -2.80 12.04
CA ASP A 142 13.79 -2.91 12.55
C ASP A 142 12.75 -2.76 11.41
N ALA A 143 12.99 -1.82 10.48
CA ALA A 143 12.15 -1.66 9.29
C ALA A 143 12.22 -2.89 8.37
N ALA A 144 13.42 -3.46 8.17
CA ALA A 144 13.60 -4.68 7.41
C ALA A 144 12.89 -5.88 8.05
N LEU A 145 13.01 -6.05 9.37
CA LEU A 145 12.28 -7.09 10.11
C LEU A 145 10.76 -6.91 9.98
N SER A 146 10.28 -5.67 10.09
CA SER A 146 8.85 -5.35 9.91
C SER A 146 8.34 -5.70 8.51
N MET A 147 9.15 -5.45 7.46
CA MET A 147 8.81 -5.86 6.09
C MET A 147 8.76 -7.39 5.94
N VAL A 148 9.69 -8.12 6.54
CA VAL A 148 9.68 -9.59 6.57
C VAL A 148 8.42 -10.10 7.29
N LEU A 149 8.12 -9.58 8.47
CA LEU A 149 6.93 -9.97 9.24
C LEU A 149 5.64 -9.65 8.49
N ALA A 150 5.55 -8.49 7.84
CA ALA A 150 4.40 -8.13 7.00
C ALA A 150 4.28 -9.05 5.76
N TYR A 151 5.40 -9.49 5.19
CA TYR A 151 5.40 -10.44 4.08
C TYR A 151 4.83 -11.81 4.51
N TYR A 152 5.25 -12.35 5.67
CA TYR A 152 4.82 -13.68 6.14
C TYR A 152 3.47 -13.69 6.88
N PHE A 153 3.13 -12.63 7.62
CA PHE A 153 1.97 -12.61 8.53
C PHE A 153 0.92 -11.54 8.18
N GLY A 154 1.18 -10.68 7.19
CA GLY A 154 0.41 -9.45 6.96
C GLY A 154 -0.94 -9.57 6.26
N SER A 155 -1.43 -10.75 5.86
CA SER A 155 -2.70 -10.85 5.11
C SER A 155 -3.69 -11.94 5.54
N SER A 156 -3.44 -12.67 6.62
CA SER A 156 -4.36 -13.77 7.01
C SER A 156 -5.40 -13.34 8.05
N ALA A 157 -5.12 -12.37 8.92
CA ALA A 157 -6.02 -12.01 10.03
C ALA A 157 -7.16 -11.04 9.65
N GLY A 158 -7.08 -10.36 8.50
CA GLY A 158 -8.06 -9.35 8.07
C GLY A 158 -9.20 -9.91 7.23
N GLN A 159 -8.94 -10.96 6.43
CA GLN A 159 -9.93 -11.55 5.52
C GLN A 159 -10.98 -12.36 6.29
N ASP A 160 -10.55 -13.13 7.28
CA ASP A 160 -11.44 -13.99 8.08
C ASP A 160 -12.47 -13.14 8.87
N ARG A 161 -12.04 -12.03 9.47
CA ARG A 161 -12.92 -11.12 10.21
C ARG A 161 -13.93 -10.40 9.32
N HIS A 162 -13.56 -10.09 8.08
CA HIS A 162 -14.47 -9.45 7.12
C HIS A 162 -15.51 -10.45 6.59
N LEU A 163 -15.10 -11.69 6.29
CA LEU A 163 -16.02 -12.75 5.87
C LEU A 163 -17.00 -13.14 6.98
N GLU A 164 -16.54 -13.17 8.23
CA GLU A 164 -17.37 -13.46 9.41
C GLU A 164 -18.34 -12.31 9.73
N GLY A 165 -17.91 -11.05 9.54
CA GLY A 165 -18.77 -9.86 9.63
C GLY A 165 -19.86 -9.81 8.54
N VAL A 166 -19.52 -10.17 7.31
CA VAL A 166 -20.49 -10.22 6.19
C VAL A 166 -21.45 -11.42 6.34
N ALA A 167 -20.96 -12.58 6.81
CA ALA A 167 -21.78 -13.75 7.10
C ALA A 167 -22.79 -13.49 8.24
N SER A 168 -22.36 -12.83 9.32
CA SER A 168 -23.26 -12.46 10.43
C SER A 168 -24.27 -11.37 10.05
N ALA A 169 -23.86 -10.37 9.25
CA ALA A 169 -24.77 -9.33 8.75
C ALA A 169 -25.83 -9.88 7.76
N SER A 170 -25.46 -10.85 6.93
CA SER A 170 -26.41 -11.50 6.02
C SER A 170 -27.36 -12.47 6.75
N ALA A 171 -26.92 -13.11 7.83
CA ALA A 171 -27.77 -13.93 8.68
C ALA A 171 -28.85 -13.11 9.41
N SER A 172 -28.48 -11.99 10.03
CA SER A 172 -29.43 -11.12 10.75
C SER A 172 -30.47 -10.48 9.82
N THR A 173 -30.06 -10.13 8.60
CA THR A 173 -30.97 -9.59 7.57
C THR A 173 -31.99 -10.63 7.11
N ARG A 174 -31.63 -11.92 7.10
CA ARG A 174 -32.52 -13.02 6.70
C ARG A 174 -33.55 -13.35 7.78
N GLU A 175 -33.16 -13.32 9.05
CA GLU A 175 -34.06 -13.54 10.20
C GLU A 175 -35.08 -12.41 10.37
N ALA A 176 -34.66 -11.15 10.18
CA ALA A 176 -35.57 -10.00 10.24
C ALA A 176 -36.65 -10.05 9.15
N ARG A 177 -36.36 -10.68 8.00
CA ARG A 177 -37.29 -10.82 6.88
C ARG A 177 -38.28 -11.97 7.06
N SER A 178 -37.94 -12.99 7.86
CA SER A 178 -38.83 -14.12 8.18
C SER A 178 -39.75 -13.85 9.38
N ALA A 179 -39.41 -12.93 10.27
CA ALA A 179 -40.22 -12.59 11.45
C ALA A 179 -41.31 -11.52 11.17
N GLY A 180 -41.29 -10.92 9.97
CA GLY A 180 -42.23 -9.87 9.54
C GLY A 180 -43.33 -10.35 8.58
N GLN A 181 -43.56 -11.66 8.45
CA GLN A 181 -44.69 -12.25 7.72
C GLN A 181 -45.63 -12.98 8.67
#